data_AF-A0A9X5XB99-F1
#
_entry.id   AF-A0A9X5XB99-F1
#
_cell.length_a   1.000
_cell.length_b   1.000
_cell.length_c   1.000
_cell.angle_alpha   90.00
_cell.angle_beta   90.00
_cell.angle_gamma   90.00
#
_symmetry.space_group_name_H-M   'P 1'
#
loop_
_entity.id
_entity.type
_entity.pdbx_description
1 polymer ?
#
loop_
_entity_poly.entity_id
_entity_poly.type
_entity_poly.pdbx_seq_one_letter_code
_entity_poly.pdbx_strand_id
1 'polypeptide(L)' 'YTRMFRGWDPQPTPVPTLLVRACEPLPAMPARWRSSWPLPHDTVDAPGSHLGVLEENARTTARAVREWIDALAPGRGRTA' A
#
# COMPACT_ATOMS: atom_id res chain seq x y z
N TYR A 1 -19.27 -7.55 -7.05
CA TYR A 1 -18.34 -7.45 -5.90
C TYR A 1 -18.23 -6.02 -5.37
N THR A 2 -17.77 -5.03 -6.15
CA THR A 2 -17.53 -3.64 -5.67
C THR A 2 -18.73 -2.96 -4.99
N ARG A 3 -19.98 -3.30 -5.37
CA ARG A 3 -21.20 -2.81 -4.72
C ARG A 3 -21.24 -3.10 -3.21
N MET A 4 -20.67 -4.21 -2.75
CA MET A 4 -20.68 -4.62 -1.34
C MET A 4 -19.89 -3.68 -0.43
N PHE A 5 -18.92 -2.95 -0.99
CA PHE A 5 -18.09 -2.00 -0.24
C PHE A 5 -18.57 -0.55 -0.36
N ARG A 6 -19.71 -0.31 -1.03
CA ARG A 6 -20.25 1.06 -1.12
C ARG A 6 -20.76 1.51 0.24
N GLY A 7 -20.29 2.68 0.68
CA GLY A 7 -20.66 3.26 1.97
C GLY A 7 -19.94 2.60 3.16
N TRP A 8 -19.03 1.66 2.91
CA TRP A 8 -18.16 1.14 3.95
C TRP A 8 -17.09 2.19 4.30
N ASP A 9 -16.92 2.42 5.59
CA ASP A 9 -15.93 3.34 6.14
C ASP A 9 -15.02 2.58 7.12
N PRO A 10 -13.70 2.55 6.91
CA PRO A 10 -12.79 1.81 7.77
C PRO A 10 -12.76 2.41 9.18
N GLN A 11 -12.94 1.55 10.19
CA GLN A 11 -12.79 1.96 11.58
C GLN A 11 -11.31 1.91 12.01
N PRO A 12 -10.86 2.81 12.90
CA PRO A 12 -9.51 2.77 13.47
C PRO A 12 -9.19 1.41 14.09
N THR A 13 -7.94 0.97 13.92
CA THR A 13 -7.42 -0.29 14.48
C THR A 13 -6.04 -0.04 15.11
N PRO A 14 -5.68 -0.75 16.19
CA PRO A 14 -4.33 -0.68 16.75
C PRO A 14 -3.28 -1.37 15.89
N VAL A 15 -3.67 -2.07 14.82
CA VAL A 15 -2.75 -2.79 13.93
C VAL A 15 -2.09 -1.81 12.96
N PRO A 16 -0.74 -1.74 12.89
CA PRO A 16 -0.04 -0.93 11.91
C PRO A 16 -0.45 -1.30 10.48
N THR A 17 -0.60 -0.30 9.61
CA THR A 17 -1.04 -0.48 8.22
C THR A 17 0.03 0.03 7.26
N LEU A 18 0.32 -0.75 6.21
CA LEU A 18 1.16 -0.35 5.09
C LEU A 18 0.31 -0.17 3.83
N LEU A 19 0.37 1.02 3.22
CA LEU A 19 -0.16 1.27 1.89
C LEU A 19 0.95 1.13 0.85
N VAL A 20 0.86 0.09 0.01
CA VAL A 20 1.72 -0.07 -1.16
C VAL A 20 1.05 0.59 -2.36
N ARG A 21 1.70 1.58 -2.98
CA ARG A 21 1.16 2.31 -4.13
C ARG A 21 1.94 2.01 -5.40
N ALA A 22 1.22 1.83 -6.50
CA ALA A 22 1.80 1.77 -7.84
C ALA A 22 2.38 3.13 -8.24
N CYS A 23 3.53 3.11 -8.92
CA CYS A 23 4.20 4.31 -9.45
C CYS A 23 3.66 4.76 -10.80
N GLU A 24 3.01 3.87 -11.56
CA GLU A 24 2.54 4.14 -12.91
C GLU A 24 1.01 4.10 -13.01
N PRO A 25 0.39 5.10 -13.66
CA PRO A 25 -1.05 5.11 -13.92
C PRO A 25 -1.41 4.08 -15.00
N LEU A 26 -2.66 3.61 -14.96
CA LEU A 26 -3.28 2.99 -16.13
C LEU A 26 -3.69 4.06 -17.17
N PRO A 27 -3.88 3.68 -18.45
CA PRO A 27 -4.40 4.60 -19.46
C PRO A 27 -5.73 5.25 -19.04
N ALA A 28 -5.92 6.51 -19.42
CA ALA A 28 -7.14 7.30 -19.14
C ALA A 28 -7.48 7.49 -17.63
N MET A 29 -6.48 7.41 -16.75
CA MET A 29 -6.65 7.72 -15.34
C MET A 29 -6.74 9.24 -15.07
N PRO A 30 -7.49 9.67 -14.03
CA PRO A 30 -7.54 11.06 -13.61
C PRO A 30 -6.20 11.53 -13.02
N ALA A 31 -6.00 12.84 -12.82
CA ALA A 31 -4.76 13.38 -12.26
C ALA A 31 -4.43 12.81 -10.86
N ARG A 32 -5.44 12.54 -10.03
CA ARG A 32 -5.32 11.90 -8.71
C ARG A 32 -5.70 10.42 -8.79
N TRP A 33 -4.84 9.63 -9.40
CA TRP A 33 -5.09 8.21 -9.66
C TRP A 33 -4.47 7.25 -8.63
N ARG A 34 -3.49 7.72 -7.84
CA ARG A 34 -2.81 6.89 -6.85
C ARG A 34 -3.77 6.46 -5.75
N SER A 35 -3.60 5.21 -5.31
CA SER A 35 -4.32 4.67 -4.15
C SER A 35 -4.12 5.54 -2.90
N SER A 36 -5.15 5.60 -2.06
CA SER A 36 -5.13 6.35 -0.80
C SER A 36 -5.79 5.54 0.31
N TRP A 37 -5.40 5.82 1.55
CA TRP A 37 -5.97 5.23 2.75
C TRP A 37 -6.23 6.34 3.78
N PRO A 38 -7.42 6.40 4.43
CA PRO A 38 -7.79 7.55 5.26
C PRO A 38 -7.29 7.48 6.72
N LEU A 39 -6.97 6.29 7.22
CA LEU A 39 -6.51 6.08 8.61
C LEU A 39 -4.96 6.12 8.69
N PRO A 40 -4.34 6.25 9.88
CA PRO A 40 -2.88 6.23 10.01
C PRO A 40 -2.25 5.01 9.34
N HIS A 41 -1.26 5.26 8.48
CA HIS A 41 -0.55 4.21 7.74
C HIS A 41 0.85 4.69 7.34
N ASP A 42 1.76 3.74 7.15
CA ASP A 42 3.00 3.98 6.43
C ASP A 42 2.73 3.80 4.92
N THR A 43 3.55 4.41 4.07
CA THR A 43 3.42 4.30 2.61
C THR A 43 4.74 3.89 1.97
N VAL A 44 4.66 3.00 0.99
CA VAL A 44 5.77 2.71 0.08
C VAL A 44 5.29 2.73 -1.36
N ASP A 45 6.13 3.27 -2.25
CA ASP A 45 5.87 3.31 -3.68
C ASP A 45 6.60 2.14 -4.36
N ALA A 46 5.86 1.34 -5.13
CA ALA A 46 6.34 0.16 -5.85
C ALA A 46 6.29 0.40 -7.37
N PRO A 47 7.30 -0.06 -8.12
CA PRO A 47 7.35 0.11 -9.57
C PRO A 47 6.21 -0.63 -10.28
N GLY A 48 5.79 -0.11 -11.43
CA GLY A 48 4.72 -0.67 -12.24
C GLY A 48 3.33 -0.10 -11.98
N SER A 49 2.38 -0.67 -12.72
CA SER A 49 0.95 -0.34 -12.67
C SER A 49 0.23 -1.07 -11.54
N HIS A 50 -1.10 -0.88 -11.43
CA HIS A 50 -1.91 -1.53 -10.41
C HIS A 50 -1.78 -3.07 -10.39
N LEU A 51 -1.71 -3.71 -11.55
CA LEU A 51 -1.45 -5.15 -11.63
C LEU A 51 0.05 -5.44 -11.60
N GLY A 52 0.87 -4.55 -12.17
CA GLY A 52 2.30 -4.77 -12.26
C GLY A 52 3.03 -4.83 -10.92
N VAL A 53 2.50 -4.20 -9.87
CA VAL A 53 3.03 -4.38 -8.50
C VAL A 53 2.80 -5.79 -7.95
N LEU A 54 1.79 -6.51 -8.46
CA LEU A 54 1.43 -7.87 -8.07
C LEU A 54 2.02 -8.94 -9.00
N GLU A 55 2.35 -8.56 -10.23
CA GLU A 55 2.85 -9.45 -11.29
C GLU A 55 4.35 -9.23 -11.54
N GLU A 56 4.73 -8.39 -12.50
CA GLU A 56 6.13 -8.22 -12.92
C GLU A 56 7.04 -7.77 -11.77
N ASN A 57 6.51 -6.96 -10.85
CA ASN A 57 7.24 -6.41 -9.72
C ASN A 57 6.92 -7.13 -8.40
N ALA A 58 6.27 -8.30 -8.42
CA ALA A 58 5.87 -9.04 -7.22
C ALA A 58 7.01 -9.23 -6.21
N ARG A 59 8.22 -9.57 -6.70
CA ARG A 59 9.40 -9.78 -5.85
C ARG A 59 9.84 -8.48 -5.16
N THR A 60 9.84 -7.37 -5.88
CA THR A 60 10.20 -6.05 -5.35
C THR A 60 9.17 -5.59 -4.33
N THR A 61 7.88 -5.75 -4.64
CA THR A 61 6.77 -5.45 -3.73
C THR A 61 6.85 -6.29 -2.45
N ALA A 62 7.07 -7.60 -2.57
CA ALA A 62 7.19 -8.50 -1.42
C ALA A 62 8.39 -8.14 -0.52
N ARG A 63 9.51 -7.73 -1.11
CA ARG A 63 10.67 -7.24 -0.35
C ARG A 63 10.33 -6.00 0.46
N ALA A 64 9.69 -4.99 -0.15
CA ALA A 64 9.28 -3.78 0.57
C ALA A 64 8.34 -4.07 1.74
N VAL A 65 7.38 -4.99 1.54
CA VAL A 65 6.49 -5.46 2.62
C VAL A 65 7.28 -6.16 3.72
N ARG A 66 8.25 -7.01 3.37
CA ARG A 66 9.11 -7.70 4.35
C ARG A 66 9.93 -6.71 5.16
N GLU A 67 10.59 -5.76 4.52
CA GLU A 67 11.40 -4.73 5.17
C GLU A 67 10.55 -3.90 6.16
N TRP A 68 9.32 -3.56 5.78
CA TRP A 68 8.39 -2.89 6.68
C TRP A 68 8.00 -3.74 7.89
N ILE A 69 7.68 -5.03 7.68
CA ILE A 69 7.38 -5.97 8.79
C ILE A 69 8.58 -6.08 9.73
N ASP A 70 9.79 -6.22 9.18
CA ASP A 70 11.01 -6.37 9.97
C ASP A 70 11.33 -5.10 10.79
N ALA A 71 10.95 -3.92 10.29
CA ALA A 71 11.06 -2.65 11.01
C ALA A 71 10.02 -2.48 12.14
N LEU A 72 8.94 -3.27 12.14
CA LEU A 72 7.98 -3.32 13.26
C LEU A 72 8.41 -4.28 14.37
N ALA A 73 9.37 -5.18 14.09
CA ALA A 73 9.82 -6.15 15.08
C ALA A 73 10.49 -5.46 16.28
N PRO A 74 10.13 -5.84 17.53
CA PRO A 74 10.76 -5.26 18.72
C PRO A 74 12.28 -5.49 18.70
N GLY A 75 13.06 -4.40 18.68
CA GLY A 75 14.53 -4.45 18.70
C GLY A 75 15.24 -3.78 17.52
N ARG A 76 14.53 -3.40 16.46
CA ARG A 76 15.04 -2.50 15.40
C ARG A 76 14.18 -1.24 15.38
N GLY A 77 14.50 -0.31 16.29
CA GLY A 77 13.76 0.93 16.45
C GLY A 77 13.62 1.71 15.14
N ARG A 78 12.37 2.08 14.83
CA ARG A 78 12.01 2.95 13.71
C ARG A 78 12.53 4.35 14.02
N THR A 79 13.56 4.81 13.29
CA THR A 79 13.90 6.23 13.29
C THR A 79 12.78 6.99 12.60
N ALA A 80 12.31 8.03 13.27
CA ALA A 80 11.23 8.91 12.84
C ALA A 80 11.64 9.76 11.63
#